data_AF-A0A930RSK6-F1
#
_entry.id   AF-A0A930RSK6-F1
#
_cell.length_a   1.000
_cell.length_b   1.000
_cell.length_c   1.000
_cell.angle_alpha   90.00
_cell.angle_beta   90.00
_cell.angle_gamma   90.00
#
_symmetry.space_group_name_H-M   'P 1'
#
loop_
_entity.id
_entity.type
_entity.pdbx_description
1 polymer ?
#
loop_
_entity_poly.entity_id
_entity_poly.type
_entity_poly.pdbx_seq_one_letter_code
_entity_poly.pdbx_strand_id
1 'polypeptide(L)'
;TKDVFDKWRNGEEAACRTIEETAMGLASVLHGMVCLLDPKTIVFGGSVSNYTPDFIELVKEELAELLHHEQKHILENIKASTIKGDNGIIGAGLLVVE
;
A
#
# COMPACT_ATOMS: atom_id res chain seq x y z
N THR A 1 11.18 4.25 -10.80
CA THR A 1 10.21 4.51 -9.71
C THR A 1 10.39 5.87 -9.07
N LYS A 2 11.56 6.22 -8.51
CA LYS A 2 11.79 7.54 -7.88
C LYS A 2 11.44 8.72 -8.80
N ASP A 3 11.94 8.71 -10.05
CA ASP A 3 11.67 9.75 -11.05
C ASP A 3 10.17 9.97 -11.31
N VAL A 4 9.36 8.91 -11.31
CA VAL A 4 7.91 9.00 -11.52
C VAL A 4 7.23 9.70 -10.34
N PHE A 5 7.62 9.38 -9.11
CA PHE A 5 7.08 10.05 -7.92
C PHE A 5 7.52 11.51 -7.82
N ASP A 6 8.75 11.84 -8.22
CA ASP A 6 9.21 13.23 -8.25
C ASP A 6 8.42 14.04 -9.29
N LYS A 7 8.17 13.48 -10.48
CA LYS A 7 7.31 14.09 -11.51
C LYS A 7 5.85 14.24 -11.08
N TRP A 8 5.31 13.24 -10.39
CA TRP A 8 3.97 13.30 -9.81
C TRP A 8 3.84 14.44 -8.80
N ARG A 9 4.81 14.59 -7.88
CA ARG A 9 4.84 15.69 -6.91
C ARG A 9 5.00 17.07 -7.56
N ASN A 10 5.56 17.13 -8.76
CA ASN A 10 5.67 18.34 -9.56
C ASN A 10 4.41 18.62 -10.41
N GLY A 11 3.38 17.76 -10.34
CA GLY A 11 2.13 17.94 -11.08
C GLY A 11 2.22 17.61 -12.57
N GLU A 12 3.21 16.82 -13.00
CA GLU A 12 3.31 16.40 -14.39
C GLU A 12 2.16 15.46 -14.75
N GLU A 13 1.32 15.86 -15.71
CA GLU A 13 0.05 15.20 -16.05
C GLU A 13 0.18 13.68 -16.27
N ALA A 14 1.19 13.26 -17.04
CA ALA A 14 1.42 11.84 -17.32
C ALA A 14 1.79 11.06 -16.05
N ALA A 15 2.55 11.66 -15.13
CA ALA A 15 2.93 11.04 -13.88
C ALA A 15 1.75 11.00 -12.90
N CYS A 16 0.98 12.08 -12.79
CA CYS A 16 -0.26 12.13 -12.01
C CYS A 16 -1.23 11.04 -12.43
N ARG A 17 -1.55 10.97 -13.73
CA ARG A 17 -2.43 9.94 -14.26
C ARG A 17 -1.93 8.52 -13.93
N THR A 18 -0.64 8.26 -14.12
CA THR A 18 -0.05 6.95 -13.81
C THR A 18 -0.19 6.60 -12.33
N ILE A 19 0.10 7.54 -11.43
CA ILE A 19 0.05 7.31 -9.99
C ILE A 19 -1.39 7.13 -9.52
N GLU A 20 -2.32 7.96 -9.98
CA GLU A 20 -3.75 7.87 -9.66
C GLU A 20 -4.36 6.55 -10.14
N GLU A 21 -4.10 6.16 -11.41
CA GLU A 21 -4.55 4.87 -11.95
C GLU A 21 -3.97 3.69 -11.15
N THR A 22 -2.71 3.80 -10.71
CA THR A 22 -2.07 2.77 -9.87
C THR A 22 -2.70 2.73 -8.48
N ALA A 23 -3.02 3.88 -7.88
CA ALA A 23 -3.64 3.95 -6.56
C ALA A 23 -5.04 3.35 -6.56
N MET A 24 -5.87 3.71 -7.54
CA MET A 24 -7.20 3.12 -7.74
C MET A 24 -7.13 1.61 -7.96
N GLY A 25 -6.21 1.14 -8.81
CA GLY A 25 -6.02 -0.28 -9.07
C GLY A 25 -5.64 -1.05 -7.81
N LEU A 26 -4.73 -0.50 -7.01
CA LEU A 26 -4.30 -1.10 -5.74
C LEU A 26 -5.42 -1.09 -4.70
N ALA A 27 -6.17 0.02 -4.57
CA ALA A 27 -7.33 0.12 -3.69
C ALA A 27 -8.40 -0.93 -4.02
N SER A 28 -8.69 -1.14 -5.31
CA SER A 28 -9.65 -2.16 -5.75
C SER A 28 -9.24 -3.59 -5.35
N VAL A 29 -7.95 -3.92 -5.53
CA VAL A 29 -7.41 -5.23 -5.10
C VAL A 29 -7.48 -5.38 -3.58
N LEU A 30 -7.10 -4.35 -2.83
CA LEU A 30 -7.15 -4.37 -1.36
C LEU A 30 -8.58 -4.51 -0.85
N HIS A 31 -9.54 -3.80 -1.45
CA HIS A 31 -10.95 -3.95 -1.12
C HIS A 31 -11.42 -5.40 -1.32
N GLY A 32 -11.06 -6.03 -2.44
CA GLY A 32 -11.33 -7.46 -2.66
C GLY A 32 -10.72 -8.37 -1.57
N MET A 33 -9.48 -8.09 -1.16
CA MET A 33 -8.82 -8.82 -0.06
C MET A 33 -9.50 -8.60 1.29
N VAL A 34 -9.96 -7.37 1.59
CA VAL A 34 -10.69 -7.07 2.82
C VAL A 34 -12.02 -7.82 2.86
N CYS A 35 -12.78 -7.81 1.76
CA CYS A 35 -14.02 -8.56 1.66
C CYS A 35 -13.83 -10.08 1.79
N LEU A 36 -12.70 -10.61 1.30
CA LEU A 36 -12.42 -12.04 1.33
C LEU A 36 -11.88 -12.52 2.70
N LEU A 37 -11.00 -11.75 3.31
CA LEU A 37 -10.18 -12.20 4.44
C LEU A 37 -10.52 -11.53 5.77
N ASP A 38 -11.18 -10.37 5.75
CA ASP A 38 -11.38 -9.48 6.91
C ASP A 38 -10.10 -9.34 7.78
N PRO A 39 -8.99 -8.88 7.19
CA PRO A 39 -7.70 -8.90 7.86
C PRO A 39 -7.68 -7.87 8.98
N LYS A 40 -7.08 -8.23 10.13
CA LYS A 40 -6.84 -7.28 11.22
C LYS A 40 -5.84 -6.17 10.87
N THR A 41 -4.90 -6.44 9.97
CA THR A 41 -3.81 -5.51 9.62
C THR A 41 -3.32 -5.80 8.21
N ILE A 42 -3.02 -4.75 7.45
CA ILE A 42 -2.37 -4.83 6.15
C ILE A 42 -0.98 -4.22 6.28
N VAL A 43 0.05 -4.99 5.89
CA VAL A 43 1.45 -4.53 5.94
C VAL A 43 1.98 -4.39 4.52
N PHE A 44 2.28 -3.15 4.11
CA PHE A 44 2.97 -2.89 2.86
C PHE A 44 4.48 -3.14 3.02
N GLY A 45 4.96 -4.14 2.28
CA GLY A 45 6.39 -4.34 2.04
C GLY A 45 6.93 -3.48 0.89
N GLY A 46 8.17 -3.75 0.50
CA GLY A 46 8.80 -3.12 -0.66
C GLY A 46 9.33 -1.70 -0.41
N SER A 47 10.07 -1.17 -1.38
CA SER A 47 10.71 0.15 -1.26
C SER A 47 9.71 1.30 -1.39
N VAL A 48 8.64 1.15 -2.17
CA VAL A 48 7.65 2.23 -2.41
C VAL A 48 6.96 2.66 -1.11
N SER A 49 6.45 1.72 -0.33
CA SER A 49 5.81 2.01 0.97
C SER A 49 6.75 2.64 2.00
N ASN A 50 8.06 2.39 1.87
CA ASN A 50 9.08 2.91 2.77
C ASN A 50 9.55 4.33 2.42
N TYR A 51 9.51 4.71 1.14
CA TYR A 51 10.07 5.98 0.65
C TYR A 51 9.04 6.96 0.08
N THR A 52 7.80 6.51 -0.10
CA THR A 52 6.71 7.28 -0.69
C THR A 52 5.43 7.12 0.16
N PRO A 53 5.42 7.63 1.41
CA PRO A 53 4.26 7.49 2.30
C PRO A 53 3.03 8.25 1.75
N ASP A 54 3.24 9.33 1.01
CA ASP A 54 2.23 10.11 0.30
C ASP A 54 1.41 9.26 -0.69
N PHE A 55 2.05 8.31 -1.37
CA PHE A 55 1.33 7.37 -2.24
C PHE A 55 0.46 6.39 -1.45
N ILE A 56 0.91 5.96 -0.26
CA ILE A 56 0.12 5.05 0.58
C ILE A 56 -1.11 5.76 1.14
N GLU A 57 -1.02 7.04 1.47
CA GLU A 57 -2.19 7.83 1.87
C GLU A 57 -3.18 7.98 0.71
N LEU A 58 -2.73 8.24 -0.51
CA LEU A 58 -3.61 8.25 -1.69
C LEU A 58 -4.33 6.89 -1.87
N VAL A 59 -3.62 5.77 -1.72
CA VAL A 59 -4.24 4.43 -1.78
C VAL A 59 -5.28 4.24 -0.68
N LYS A 60 -5.06 4.79 0.53
CA LYS A 60 -6.01 4.73 1.64
C LYS A 60 -7.26 5.57 1.36
N GLU A 61 -7.11 6.74 0.75
CA GLU A 61 -8.22 7.59 0.32
C GLU A 61 -9.08 6.85 -0.70
N GLU A 62 -8.48 6.31 -1.76
CA GLU A 62 -9.18 5.53 -2.78
C GLU A 62 -9.86 4.28 -2.19
N LEU A 63 -9.20 3.60 -1.24
CA LEU A 63 -9.77 2.44 -0.57
C LEU A 63 -10.96 2.82 0.33
N ALA A 64 -10.92 3.97 0.99
CA ALA A 64 -11.98 4.41 1.90
C ALA A 64 -13.33 4.60 1.21
N GLU A 65 -13.32 4.98 -0.08
CA GLU A 65 -14.51 5.11 -0.92
C GLU A 65 -15.14 3.76 -1.27
N LEU A 66 -14.35 2.68 -1.27
CA LEU A 66 -14.81 1.34 -1.61
C LEU A 66 -15.32 0.55 -0.39
N LEU A 67 -14.80 0.83 0.80
CA LEU A 67 -15.08 0.06 2.01
C LEU A 67 -16.49 0.31 2.57
N HIS A 68 -17.12 -0.77 3.03
CA HIS A 68 -18.29 -0.67 3.90
C HIS A 68 -17.93 -0.07 5.27
N HIS A 69 -18.90 0.52 5.96
CA HIS A 69 -18.68 1.21 7.23
C HIS A 69 -17.97 0.32 8.27
N GLU A 70 -18.38 -0.94 8.35
CA GLU A 70 -17.85 -1.95 9.26
C GLU A 70 -16.39 -2.31 8.96
N GLN A 71 -15.96 -2.16 7.70
CA GLN A 71 -14.61 -2.49 7.25
C GLN A 71 -13.62 -1.32 7.40
N LYS A 72 -14.10 -0.09 7.66
CA LYS A 72 -13.25 1.12 7.74
C LYS A 72 -12.17 1.04 8.81
N HIS A 73 -12.33 0.18 9.82
CA HIS A 73 -11.31 -0.09 10.84
C HIS A 73 -9.97 -0.53 10.24
N ILE A 74 -9.96 -1.08 9.02
CA ILE A 74 -8.72 -1.49 8.35
C ILE A 74 -7.82 -0.31 7.97
N LEU A 75 -8.39 0.88 7.72
CA LEU A 75 -7.65 2.07 7.32
C LEU A 75 -6.66 2.54 8.39
N GLU A 76 -7.01 2.34 9.67
CA GLU A 76 -6.14 2.64 10.83
C GLU A 76 -5.06 1.56 11.04
N ASN A 77 -5.22 0.39 10.40
CA ASN A 77 -4.37 -0.78 10.55
C ASN A 77 -3.61 -1.12 9.26
N ILE A 78 -3.44 -0.15 8.37
CA ILE A 78 -2.51 -0.20 7.25
C ILE A 78 -1.15 0.34 7.70
N LYS A 79 -0.08 -0.45 7.54
CA LYS A 79 1.27 -0.11 8.03
C LYS A 79 2.34 -0.36 6.97
N ALA A 80 3.40 0.43 6.99
CA ALA A 80 4.63 0.09 6.28
C ALA A 80 5.47 -0.90 7.11
N SER A 81 6.17 -1.81 6.44
CA SER A 81 7.09 -2.75 7.11
C SER A 81 8.28 -2.02 7.75
N THR A 82 8.58 -2.33 9.02
CA THR A 82 9.70 -1.75 9.77
C THR A 82 11.06 -2.37 9.42
N ILE A 83 11.06 -3.59 8.87
CA ILE A 83 12.26 -4.34 8.49
C ILE A 83 12.67 -4.12 7.01
N LYS A 84 12.00 -3.19 6.33
CA LYS A 84 12.36 -2.63 5.00
C LYS A 84 12.68 -3.68 3.94
N GLY A 85 13.93 -3.71 3.45
CA GLY A 85 14.39 -4.62 2.40
C GLY A 85 14.69 -6.03 2.90
N ASP A 86 14.80 -6.20 4.22
CA ASP A 86 15.24 -7.45 4.83
C ASP A 86 14.06 -8.40 5.14
N ASN A 87 12.82 -7.98 4.86
CA ASN A 87 11.61 -8.78 5.11
C ASN A 87 11.71 -10.19 4.53
N GLY A 88 12.26 -10.31 3.32
CA GLY A 88 12.40 -11.59 2.62
C GLY A 88 13.43 -12.50 3.28
N ILE A 89 14.62 -11.97 3.60
CA ILE A 89 15.71 -12.76 4.17
C ILE A 89 15.43 -13.15 5.63
N ILE A 90 14.85 -12.24 6.41
CA ILE A 90 14.44 -12.51 7.79
C ILE A 90 13.33 -13.57 7.80
N GLY A 91 12.30 -13.41 6.96
CA GLY A 91 11.23 -14.39 6.82
C GLY A 91 11.75 -15.77 6.42
N ALA A 92 12.65 -15.84 5.44
CA ALA A 92 13.27 -17.09 5.02
C ALA A 92 14.07 -17.78 6.14
N GLY A 93 14.79 -17.00 6.96
CA GLY A 93 15.50 -17.52 8.13
C GLY A 93 14.55 -18.10 9.17
N LEU A 94 13.43 -17.40 9.46
CA LEU A 94 12.44 -17.85 10.45
C LEU A 94 11.74 -19.15 10.04
N LEU A 95 11.47 -19.34 8.74
CA LEU A 95 10.85 -20.57 8.22
C LEU A 95 11.67 -21.85 8.44
N VAL A 96 12.98 -21.74 8.71
CA VAL A 96 13.86 -22.88 9.00
C VAL A 96 14.03 -23.09 10.51
N VAL A 97 13.75 -22.05 11.30
CA VAL A 97 13.87 -22.07 12.77
C VAL A 97 12.56 -22.54 13.43
N GLU A 98 11.41 -22.35 12.77
CA GLU A 98 10.11 -22.92 13.16
C GLU A 98 9.97 -24.42 12.86
#